data_AF-A0A369QTQ6-F1
#
_entry.id   AF-A0A369QTQ6-F1
#
_cell.length_a   1.000
_cell.length_b   1.000
_cell.length_c   1.000
_cell.angle_alpha   90.00
_cell.angle_beta   90.00
_cell.angle_gamma   90.00
#
_symmetry.space_group_name_H-M   'P 1'
#
loop_
_entity.id
_entity.type
_entity.pdbx_description
1 polymer ?
#
loop_
_entity_poly.entity_id
_entity_poly.type
_entity_poly.pdbx_seq_one_letter_code
_entity_poly.pdbx_strand_id
1 'polypeptide(L)'
;MFTILLCFILYQMPTRAQQISNCQASPYPIMVKQADGSPLTIIGKGNLLNSWTETIDGYTVVNRNNNYEYARKIKGQLVPSGIAARNTEARKPTEIAFLQKITKSIKPDVSLPSASNSPALYNAKPKPSGKHHLGTPRTGRIKTLLILIKYPDMANTYSPTNFYNLMNHSEFQGLGSFKDFYYQSSVGSLFIETDVVGWYTAAHSYASYGRHNGDQRATALVREAVDAAELAGVDFSKYDNDKDGIADGIMVAHAGPGAEEGSQL
;
A
#
# COMPACT_ATOMS: atom_id res chain seq x y z
N MET A 1 -31.39 -45.79 28.27
CA MET A 1 -31.23 -44.55 27.48
C MET A 1 -29.83 -44.05 27.75
N PHE A 2 -28.89 -44.29 26.83
CA PHE A 2 -27.46 -43.97 27.00
C PHE A 2 -27.21 -42.54 26.50
N THR A 3 -26.81 -41.64 27.39
CA THR A 3 -26.44 -40.26 27.03
C THR A 3 -24.96 -40.23 26.65
N ILE A 4 -24.66 -40.03 25.38
CA ILE A 4 -23.29 -39.84 24.88
C ILE A 4 -22.93 -38.36 25.05
N LEU A 5 -21.99 -38.07 25.95
CA LEU A 5 -21.42 -36.75 26.14
C LEU A 5 -20.33 -36.53 25.07
N LEU A 6 -20.64 -35.74 24.04
CA LEU A 6 -19.68 -35.36 23.01
C LEU A 6 -18.78 -34.22 23.53
N CYS A 7 -17.56 -34.57 23.91
CA CYS A 7 -16.57 -33.60 24.39
C CYS A 7 -15.87 -32.96 23.18
N PHE A 8 -16.25 -31.73 22.81
CA PHE A 8 -15.55 -30.95 21.78
C PHE A 8 -14.24 -30.41 22.36
N ILE A 9 -13.13 -31.08 22.05
CA ILE A 9 -11.78 -30.58 22.33
C ILE A 9 -11.48 -29.51 21.28
N LEU A 10 -11.70 -28.25 21.63
CA LEU A 10 -11.20 -27.10 20.87
C LEU A 10 -9.68 -27.04 21.01
N TYR A 11 -8.97 -27.62 20.04
CA TYR A 11 -7.54 -27.37 19.87
C TYR A 11 -7.36 -25.87 19.63
N GLN A 12 -6.75 -25.18 20.59
CA GLN A 12 -6.23 -23.84 20.39
C GLN A 12 -5.13 -23.92 19.33
N MET A 13 -5.50 -23.71 18.07
CA MET A 13 -4.51 -23.51 17.03
C MET A 13 -3.76 -22.22 17.34
N PRO A 14 -2.42 -22.24 17.46
CA PRO A 14 -1.67 -21.02 17.61
C PRO A 14 -1.96 -20.14 16.40
N THR A 15 -2.40 -18.91 16.65
CA THR A 15 -2.53 -17.86 15.63
C THR A 15 -1.17 -17.67 14.99
N ARG A 16 -0.95 -18.28 13.83
CA ARG A 16 0.21 -17.96 13.02
C ARG A 16 -0.03 -16.56 12.46
N ALA A 17 0.92 -15.66 12.72
CA ALA A 17 0.99 -14.40 11.98
C ALA A 17 0.88 -14.72 10.47
N GLN A 18 0.10 -13.91 9.76
CA GLN A 18 -0.08 -14.04 8.32
C GLN A 18 1.31 -14.16 7.67
N GLN A 19 1.57 -15.25 6.96
CA GLN A 19 2.84 -15.39 6.22
C GLN A 19 2.94 -14.21 5.25
N ILE A 20 4.14 -13.64 5.13
CA ILE A 20 4.39 -12.52 4.24
C ILE A 20 3.97 -12.95 2.82
N SER A 21 2.94 -12.28 2.30
CA SER A 21 2.44 -12.54 0.96
C SER A 21 3.49 -12.11 -0.06
N ASN A 22 4.01 -13.05 -0.85
CA ASN A 22 5.00 -12.78 -1.90
C ASN A 22 4.30 -12.36 -3.21
N CYS A 23 3.36 -11.42 -3.11
CA CYS A 23 2.61 -10.94 -4.25
C CYS A 23 3.54 -10.25 -5.26
N GLN A 24 3.25 -10.43 -6.54
CA GLN A 24 3.95 -9.71 -7.59
C GLN A 24 3.50 -8.24 -7.60
N ALA A 25 4.39 -7.36 -8.05
CA ALA A 25 4.01 -5.98 -8.35
C ALA A 25 2.88 -5.95 -9.39
N SER A 26 2.06 -4.90 -9.34
CA SER A 26 0.96 -4.70 -10.29
C SER A 26 1.48 -4.82 -11.74
N PRO A 27 0.81 -5.60 -12.61
CA PRO A 27 1.23 -5.72 -14.00
C PRO A 27 0.87 -4.48 -14.83
N TYR A 28 0.11 -3.54 -14.27
CA TYR A 28 -0.40 -2.37 -14.98
C TYR A 28 0.58 -1.19 -14.92
N PRO A 29 0.73 -0.44 -16.02
CA PRO A 29 1.58 0.74 -16.03
C PRO A 29 0.96 1.88 -15.23
N ILE A 30 1.81 2.63 -14.53
CA ILE A 30 1.45 3.89 -13.87
C ILE A 30 2.22 5.06 -14.50
N MET A 31 1.62 6.25 -14.41
CA MET A 31 2.29 7.49 -14.79
C MET A 31 2.87 8.16 -13.54
N VAL A 32 4.18 8.41 -13.56
CA VAL A 32 4.88 9.20 -12.54
C VAL A 32 5.31 10.54 -13.12
N LYS A 33 5.41 11.56 -12.26
CA LYS A 33 5.89 12.89 -12.62
C LYS A 33 7.36 13.01 -12.24
N GLN A 34 8.21 13.32 -13.22
CA GLN A 34 9.63 13.60 -13.01
C GLN A 34 9.82 14.94 -12.29
N ALA A 35 11.03 15.17 -11.75
CA ALA A 35 11.38 16.43 -11.09
C ALA A 35 11.23 17.67 -12.00
N ASP A 36 11.41 17.52 -13.32
CA ASP A 36 11.18 18.58 -14.32
C ASP A 36 9.69 18.76 -14.70
N GLY A 37 8.80 17.99 -14.08
CA GLY A 37 7.38 17.99 -14.32
C GLY A 37 6.92 17.14 -15.51
N SER A 38 7.84 16.58 -16.29
CA SER A 38 7.49 15.70 -17.41
C SER A 38 6.92 14.35 -16.93
N PRO A 39 5.98 13.75 -17.68
CA PRO A 39 5.46 12.43 -17.35
C PRO A 39 6.43 11.32 -17.77
N LEU A 40 6.45 10.24 -16.99
CA LEU A 40 7.07 8.97 -17.37
C LEU A 40 6.10 7.84 -17.04
N THR A 41 5.85 6.97 -18.02
CA THR A 41 5.04 5.77 -17.84
C THR A 41 5.95 4.59 -17.51
N ILE A 42 5.71 3.97 -16.37
CA ILE A 42 6.52 2.88 -15.81
C ILE A 42 5.66 1.68 -15.41
N ILE A 43 6.29 0.52 -15.29
CA ILE A 43 5.69 -0.72 -14.79
C ILE A 43 6.55 -1.25 -13.65
N GLY A 44 5.93 -1.53 -12.50
CA GLY A 44 6.56 -2.26 -11.40
C GLY A 44 6.80 -3.72 -11.76
N LYS A 45 7.95 -4.26 -11.34
CA LYS A 45 8.33 -5.66 -11.55
C LYS A 45 8.83 -6.27 -10.25
N GLY A 46 8.74 -7.59 -10.18
CA GLY A 46 9.24 -8.37 -9.04
C GLY A 46 8.21 -8.53 -7.93
N ASN A 47 8.66 -8.53 -6.69
CA ASN A 47 7.85 -8.75 -5.48
C ASN A 47 8.44 -7.97 -4.29
N LEU A 48 7.85 -8.16 -3.10
CA LEU A 48 8.28 -7.48 -1.87
C LEU A 48 9.78 -7.64 -1.54
N LEU A 49 10.41 -8.75 -1.94
CA LEU A 49 11.81 -9.04 -1.62
C LEU A 49 12.80 -8.57 -2.69
N ASN A 50 12.34 -8.52 -3.94
CA ASN A 50 13.17 -8.14 -5.07
C ASN A 50 12.29 -7.45 -6.11
N SER A 51 12.21 -6.12 -6.01
CA SER A 51 11.42 -5.26 -6.91
C SER A 51 12.31 -4.32 -7.72
N TRP A 52 11.86 -4.00 -8.93
CA TRP A 52 12.44 -2.96 -9.78
C TRP A 52 11.37 -2.34 -10.66
N THR A 53 11.73 -1.32 -11.43
CA THR A 53 10.81 -0.58 -12.29
C THR A 53 11.36 -0.57 -13.71
N GLU A 54 10.48 -0.69 -14.71
CA GLU A 54 10.83 -0.63 -16.13
C GLU A 54 9.96 0.42 -16.85
N THR A 55 10.49 1.01 -17.92
CA THR A 55 9.66 1.71 -18.92
C THR A 55 8.78 0.71 -19.66
N ILE A 56 7.73 1.19 -20.32
CA ILE A 56 6.80 0.34 -21.09
C ILE A 56 7.47 -0.50 -22.19
N ASP A 57 8.62 -0.04 -22.70
CA ASP A 57 9.40 -0.73 -23.73
C ASP A 57 10.57 -1.55 -23.16
N GLY A 58 10.62 -1.73 -21.84
CA GLY A 58 11.48 -2.71 -21.16
C GLY A 58 12.84 -2.19 -20.72
N TYR A 59 13.07 -0.88 -20.61
CA TYR A 59 14.31 -0.38 -20.00
C TYR A 59 14.14 -0.20 -18.50
N THR A 60 14.99 -0.86 -17.72
CA THR A 60 15.01 -0.72 -16.26
C THR A 60 15.38 0.71 -15.87
N VAL A 61 14.67 1.27 -14.90
CA VAL A 61 14.88 2.62 -14.36
C VAL A 61 15.06 2.58 -12.85
N VAL A 62 15.80 3.54 -12.32
CA VAL A 62 16.06 3.71 -10.89
C VAL A 62 15.70 5.15 -10.51
N ASN A 63 14.98 5.33 -9.41
CA ASN A 63 14.72 6.65 -8.85
C ASN A 63 15.99 7.19 -8.19
N ARG A 64 16.38 8.41 -8.56
CA ARG A 64 17.40 9.21 -7.89
C ARG A 64 16.84 10.60 -7.64
N ASN A 65 16.62 10.95 -6.37
CA ASN A 65 16.13 12.27 -5.95
C ASN A 65 14.84 12.70 -6.68
N ASN A 66 13.82 11.83 -6.71
CA ASN A 66 12.54 12.05 -7.39
C ASN A 66 12.64 12.17 -8.92
N ASN A 67 13.74 11.69 -9.50
CA ASN A 67 13.92 11.62 -10.94
C ASN A 67 14.33 10.21 -11.34
N TYR A 68 13.56 9.59 -12.23
CA TYR A 68 13.90 8.28 -12.77
C TYR A 68 14.97 8.41 -13.85
N GLU A 69 16.05 7.66 -13.68
CA GLU A 69 17.13 7.52 -14.65
C GLU A 69 17.18 6.09 -15.18
N TYR A 70 17.65 5.90 -16.41
CA TYR A 70 17.92 4.55 -16.91
C TYR A 70 18.96 3.85 -16.03
N ALA A 71 18.75 2.58 -15.77
CA ALA A 71 19.59 1.81 -14.88
C ALA A 71 20.82 1.23 -15.60
N ARG A 72 21.90 1.04 -14.84
CA ARG A 72 22.99 0.11 -15.16
C ARG A 72 23.07 -0.94 -14.07
N LYS A 73 23.62 -2.11 -14.40
CA LYS A 73 23.90 -3.16 -13.41
C LYS A 73 25.38 -3.17 -13.08
N ILE A 74 25.75 -2.89 -11.83
CA ILE A 74 27.12 -2.94 -11.32
C ILE A 74 27.15 -3.86 -10.11
N LYS A 75 27.95 -4.93 -10.15
CA LYS A 75 28.08 -5.92 -9.06
C LYS A 75 26.73 -6.43 -8.54
N GLY A 76 25.81 -6.73 -9.46
CA GLY A 76 24.48 -7.23 -9.12
C GLY A 76 23.45 -6.18 -8.72
N GLN A 77 23.84 -4.94 -8.50
CA GLN A 77 22.95 -3.84 -8.10
C GLN A 77 22.56 -2.96 -9.28
N LEU A 78 21.33 -2.47 -9.27
CA LEU A 78 20.89 -1.42 -10.18
C LEU A 78 21.38 -0.07 -9.69
N VAL A 79 22.06 0.68 -10.55
CA VAL A 79 22.57 2.02 -10.26
C VAL A 79 22.09 3.02 -11.33
N PRO A 80 21.86 4.29 -10.97
CA PRO A 80 21.49 5.33 -11.91
C PRO A 80 22.59 5.56 -12.96
N SER A 81 22.21 5.77 -14.23
CA SER A 81 23.15 5.98 -15.34
C SER A 81 23.62 7.43 -15.52
N GLY A 82 22.97 8.40 -14.87
CA GLY A 82 23.08 9.83 -15.15
C GLY A 82 22.17 10.32 -16.28
N ILE A 83 21.41 9.42 -16.93
CA ILE A 83 20.54 9.76 -18.06
C ILE A 83 19.08 9.62 -17.63
N ALA A 84 18.35 10.75 -17.64
CA ALA A 84 16.93 10.78 -17.31
C ALA A 84 16.11 9.89 -18.25
N ALA A 85 15.17 9.15 -17.69
CA ALA A 85 14.27 8.30 -18.44
C ALA A 85 13.10 9.12 -19.01
N ARG A 86 12.78 8.88 -20.29
CA ARG A 86 11.64 9.47 -20.98
C ARG A 86 10.81 8.41 -21.68
N ASN A 87 9.52 8.68 -21.82
CA ASN A 87 8.65 7.93 -22.72
C ASN A 87 9.22 7.93 -24.14
N THR A 88 8.95 6.87 -24.89
CA THR A 88 9.56 6.59 -26.19
C THR A 88 9.49 7.78 -27.16
N GLU A 89 8.35 8.46 -27.21
CA GLU A 89 8.06 9.61 -28.05
C GLU A 89 8.80 10.90 -27.65
N ALA A 90 9.25 11.00 -26.40
CA ALA A 90 9.89 12.20 -25.84
C ALA A 90 11.41 12.09 -25.71
N ARG A 91 12.01 10.97 -26.17
CA ARG A 91 13.45 10.71 -26.01
C ARG A 91 14.32 11.65 -26.82
N LYS A 92 15.38 12.15 -26.20
CA LYS A 92 16.42 12.95 -26.84
C LYS A 92 17.40 12.07 -27.62
N PRO A 93 18.09 12.59 -28.65
CA PRO A 93 19.07 11.82 -29.41
C PRO A 93 20.17 11.19 -28.54
N THR A 94 20.61 11.87 -27.48
CA THR A 94 21.59 11.37 -26.51
C THR A 94 21.08 10.16 -25.73
N GLU A 95 19.79 10.17 -25.39
CA GLU A 95 19.13 9.07 -24.68
C GLU A 95 19.00 7.87 -25.63
N ILE A 96 18.54 8.08 -26.87
CA ILE A 96 18.45 7.02 -27.89
C ILE A 96 19.80 6.33 -28.13
N ALA A 97 20.87 7.12 -28.29
CA ALA A 97 22.22 6.59 -28.48
C ALA A 97 22.74 5.82 -27.25
N PHE A 98 22.31 6.19 -26.05
CA PHE A 98 22.61 5.44 -24.83
C PHE A 98 21.84 4.11 -24.77
N LEU A 99 20.54 4.13 -25.12
CA LEU A 99 19.65 2.97 -25.08
C LEU A 99 20.05 1.85 -26.05
N GLN A 100 20.76 2.18 -27.14
CA GLN A 100 21.35 1.19 -28.05
C GLN A 100 22.48 0.38 -27.42
N LYS A 101 23.06 0.85 -26.30
CA LYS A 101 24.25 0.25 -25.66
C LYS A 101 23.91 -0.54 -24.39
N ILE A 102 22.66 -0.49 -23.92
CA ILE A 102 22.24 -1.17 -22.70
C ILE A 102 21.23 -2.28 -22.99
N THR A 103 21.26 -3.30 -22.15
CA THR A 103 20.31 -4.42 -22.23
C THR A 103 19.00 -4.04 -21.56
N LYS A 104 17.89 -4.46 -22.15
CA LYS A 104 16.54 -4.35 -21.58
C LYS A 104 16.35 -5.32 -20.41
N SER A 105 15.41 -4.97 -19.54
CA SER A 105 14.93 -5.79 -18.41
C SER A 105 16.05 -6.35 -17.53
N ILE A 106 17.07 -5.52 -17.28
CA ILE A 106 18.06 -5.84 -16.26
C ILE A 106 17.39 -5.82 -14.90
N LYS A 107 17.64 -6.85 -14.09
CA LYS A 107 17.09 -6.97 -12.74
C LYS A 107 18.20 -7.01 -11.70
N PRO A 108 17.94 -6.53 -10.48
CA PRO A 108 18.88 -6.72 -9.37
C PRO A 108 19.07 -8.21 -9.10
N ASP A 109 20.29 -8.58 -8.71
CA ASP A 109 20.54 -9.93 -8.21
C ASP A 109 19.79 -10.14 -6.91
N VAL A 110 19.31 -11.37 -6.73
CA VAL A 110 18.68 -11.77 -5.47
C VAL A 110 19.77 -11.84 -4.41
N SER A 111 19.92 -10.76 -3.66
CA SER A 111 20.66 -10.79 -2.39
C SER A 111 19.67 -11.02 -1.28
N LEU A 112 20.00 -11.89 -0.32
CA LEU A 112 19.26 -11.96 0.94
C LEU A 112 19.17 -10.52 1.47
N PRO A 113 17.98 -10.02 1.80
CA PRO A 113 17.86 -8.64 2.21
C PRO A 113 18.78 -8.44 3.42
N SER A 114 19.78 -7.57 3.25
CA SER A 114 20.56 -7.10 4.39
C SER A 114 19.57 -6.52 5.40
N ALA A 115 19.82 -6.63 6.70
CA ALA A 115 18.87 -6.20 7.73
C ALA A 115 18.37 -4.74 7.57
N SER A 116 19.09 -3.90 6.81
CA SER A 116 18.69 -2.53 6.42
C SER A 116 17.67 -2.44 5.27
N ASN A 117 17.57 -3.45 4.41
CA ASN A 117 16.73 -3.49 3.20
C ASN A 117 15.60 -4.51 3.28
N SER A 118 15.49 -5.30 4.35
CA SER A 118 14.30 -6.13 4.59
C SER A 118 13.10 -5.22 4.91
N PRO A 119 11.89 -5.51 4.42
CA PRO A 119 10.68 -4.85 4.92
C PRO A 119 10.66 -4.87 6.45
N ALA A 120 10.20 -3.80 7.12
CA ALA A 120 10.06 -3.80 8.58
C ALA A 120 9.31 -5.05 9.11
N LEU A 121 8.36 -5.58 8.32
CA LEU A 121 7.64 -6.83 8.58
C LEU A 121 8.55 -8.07 8.68
N TYR A 122 9.66 -8.11 7.94
CA TYR A 122 10.62 -9.22 7.91
C TYR A 122 11.50 -9.27 9.17
N ASN A 123 11.80 -8.09 9.73
CA ASN A 123 12.63 -7.95 10.94
C ASN A 123 11.77 -7.71 12.20
N ALA A 124 10.46 -7.57 12.05
CA ALA A 124 9.53 -7.48 13.16
C ALA A 124 9.58 -8.80 13.94
N LYS A 125 10.29 -8.79 15.07
CA LYS A 125 10.01 -9.80 16.10
C LYS A 125 8.52 -9.65 16.42
N PRO A 126 7.72 -10.73 16.43
CA PRO A 126 6.37 -10.64 16.95
C PRO A 126 6.50 -10.15 18.39
N LYS A 127 6.27 -8.85 18.60
CA LYS A 127 5.99 -8.37 19.94
C LYS A 127 4.68 -9.06 20.28
N PRO A 128 4.57 -9.75 21.43
CA PRO A 128 3.26 -10.10 21.94
C PRO A 128 2.54 -8.77 22.05
N SER A 129 1.65 -8.53 21.10
CA SER A 129 0.73 -7.44 21.18
C SER A 129 -0.09 -7.79 22.42
N GLY A 130 0.10 -7.02 23.51
CA GLY A 130 -0.50 -7.35 24.80
C GLY A 130 -1.98 -7.60 24.59
N LYS A 131 -2.56 -8.62 25.26
CA LYS A 131 -3.93 -9.12 25.09
C LYS A 131 -4.74 -8.36 24.03
N HIS A 132 -4.49 -8.63 22.76
CA HIS A 132 -5.48 -8.24 21.77
C HIS A 132 -6.67 -9.15 22.06
N HIS A 133 -7.74 -8.58 22.58
CA HIS A 133 -9.07 -9.13 22.37
C HIS A 133 -9.18 -9.41 20.86
N LEU A 134 -9.81 -10.52 20.47
CA LEU A 134 -9.90 -10.93 19.07
C LEU A 134 -10.55 -9.78 18.29
N GLY A 135 -9.71 -8.90 17.73
CA GLY A 135 -10.09 -7.55 17.32
C GLY A 135 -11.15 -7.62 16.23
N THR A 136 -12.10 -6.70 16.30
CA THR A 136 -13.38 -6.71 15.59
C THR A 136 -14.26 -7.94 15.90
N PRO A 137 -15.53 -7.75 16.30
CA PRO A 137 -16.54 -8.80 16.24
C PRO A 137 -16.51 -9.49 14.87
N ARG A 138 -16.80 -10.79 14.79
CA ARG A 138 -16.81 -11.53 13.51
C ARG A 138 -18.21 -11.68 12.91
N THR A 139 -19.20 -11.17 13.63
CA THR A 139 -20.61 -11.19 13.29
C THR A 139 -21.28 -9.91 13.79
N GLY A 140 -22.49 -9.65 13.31
CA GLY A 140 -23.26 -8.47 13.67
C GLY A 140 -22.93 -7.25 12.82
N ARG A 141 -23.29 -6.08 13.34
CA ARG A 141 -23.07 -4.79 12.67
C ARG A 141 -21.83 -4.14 13.27
N ILE A 142 -20.86 -3.86 12.41
CA ILE A 142 -19.58 -3.26 12.77
C ILE A 142 -19.43 -1.94 12.06
N LYS A 143 -18.91 -0.96 12.79
CA LYS A 143 -18.59 0.35 12.24
C LYS A 143 -17.08 0.50 12.07
N THR A 144 -16.68 0.99 10.90
CA THR A 144 -15.29 1.26 10.57
C THR A 144 -15.11 2.69 10.07
N LEU A 145 -13.87 3.17 10.05
CA LEU A 145 -13.50 4.49 9.55
C LEU A 145 -12.47 4.37 8.44
N LEU A 146 -12.71 5.07 7.33
CA LEU A 146 -11.71 5.31 6.29
C LEU A 146 -11.32 6.79 6.29
N ILE A 147 -10.05 7.06 6.56
CA ILE A 147 -9.47 8.39 6.55
C ILE A 147 -8.73 8.62 5.22
N LEU A 148 -9.06 9.69 4.53
CA LEU A 148 -8.42 10.08 3.27
C LEU A 148 -7.34 11.15 3.53
N ILE A 149 -6.11 10.92 3.06
CA ILE A 149 -4.98 11.86 3.23
C ILE A 149 -4.21 12.13 1.93
N LYS A 150 -4.00 13.40 1.61
CA LYS A 150 -3.25 13.87 0.45
C LYS A 150 -1.99 14.61 0.87
N TYR A 151 -1.16 15.00 -0.09
CA TYR A 151 0.12 15.67 0.15
C TYR A 151 0.07 17.11 -0.38
N PRO A 152 0.90 18.03 0.12
CA PRO A 152 1.00 19.39 -0.41
C PRO A 152 1.35 19.43 -1.91
N ASP A 153 2.13 18.47 -2.39
CA ASP A 153 2.60 18.35 -3.78
C ASP A 153 1.83 17.31 -4.61
N MET A 154 0.85 16.62 -4.00
CA MET A 154 0.06 15.58 -4.67
C MET A 154 -1.39 15.63 -4.21
N ALA A 155 -2.25 16.19 -5.06
CA ALA A 155 -3.68 16.28 -4.85
C ALA A 155 -4.37 14.92 -5.04
N ASN A 156 -5.56 14.79 -4.45
CA ASN A 156 -6.44 13.65 -4.68
C ASN A 156 -7.06 13.70 -6.09
N THR A 157 -7.24 12.52 -6.69
CA THR A 157 -7.94 12.35 -7.97
C THR A 157 -9.40 11.94 -7.79
N TYR A 158 -9.71 11.24 -6.70
CA TYR A 158 -11.05 10.77 -6.36
C TYR A 158 -11.69 11.62 -5.25
N SER A 159 -13.01 11.76 -5.31
CA SER A 159 -13.81 12.43 -4.27
C SER A 159 -14.06 11.49 -3.08
N PRO A 160 -14.35 12.01 -1.88
CA PRO A 160 -14.79 11.19 -0.75
C PRO A 160 -16.00 10.31 -1.08
N THR A 161 -16.93 10.79 -1.92
CA THR A 161 -18.09 10.01 -2.39
C THR A 161 -17.68 8.76 -3.19
N ASN A 162 -16.60 8.83 -3.97
CA ASN A 162 -16.11 7.64 -4.68
C ASN A 162 -15.69 6.54 -3.69
N PHE A 163 -15.00 6.90 -2.61
CA PHE A 163 -14.64 5.97 -1.55
C PHE A 163 -15.86 5.51 -0.75
N TYR A 164 -16.77 6.41 -0.40
CA TYR A 164 -18.00 6.03 0.30
C TYR A 164 -18.79 4.98 -0.51
N ASN A 165 -18.89 5.17 -1.83
CA ASN A 165 -19.56 4.20 -2.68
C ASN A 165 -18.80 2.87 -2.77
N LEU A 166 -17.48 2.90 -2.92
CA LEU A 166 -16.64 1.70 -2.88
C LEU A 166 -16.80 0.93 -1.56
N MET A 167 -16.95 1.64 -0.44
CA MET A 167 -17.06 1.01 0.88
C MET A 167 -18.47 0.50 1.18
N ASN A 168 -19.53 1.23 0.80
CA ASN A 168 -20.88 1.01 1.34
C ASN A 168 -21.98 0.81 0.29
N HIS A 169 -21.79 1.23 -0.97
CA HIS A 169 -22.88 1.24 -1.95
C HIS A 169 -23.17 -0.18 -2.43
N SER A 170 -24.42 -0.61 -2.28
CA SER A 170 -24.87 -1.93 -2.74
C SER A 170 -24.56 -2.14 -4.21
N GLU A 171 -24.02 -3.29 -4.56
CA GLU A 171 -23.70 -3.68 -5.94
C GLU A 171 -22.83 -2.64 -6.66
N PHE A 172 -21.89 -2.03 -5.94
CA PHE A 172 -21.01 -1.00 -6.51
C PHE A 172 -20.37 -1.48 -7.82
N GLN A 173 -20.64 -0.76 -8.92
CA GLN A 173 -20.21 -1.07 -10.29
C GLN A 173 -20.56 -2.49 -10.77
N GLY A 174 -21.62 -3.11 -10.23
CA GLY A 174 -22.00 -4.49 -10.55
C GLY A 174 -21.06 -5.56 -9.99
N LEU A 175 -20.03 -5.18 -9.25
CA LEU A 175 -19.05 -6.08 -8.61
C LEU A 175 -19.31 -6.24 -7.11
N GLY A 176 -19.92 -5.24 -6.49
CA GLY A 176 -20.14 -5.16 -5.05
C GLY A 176 -19.14 -4.24 -4.35
N SER A 177 -19.58 -3.64 -3.24
CA SER A 177 -18.77 -2.83 -2.34
C SER A 177 -17.99 -3.69 -1.33
N PHE A 178 -17.10 -3.05 -0.57
CA PHE A 178 -16.46 -3.65 0.60
C PHE A 178 -17.49 -4.28 1.56
N LYS A 179 -18.57 -3.56 1.85
CA LYS A 179 -19.69 -4.05 2.64
C LYS A 179 -20.35 -5.30 2.01
N ASP A 180 -20.61 -5.29 0.71
CA ASP A 180 -21.22 -6.44 0.03
C ASP A 180 -20.32 -7.67 0.09
N PHE A 181 -19.00 -7.48 -0.10
CA PHE A 181 -18.03 -8.56 -0.03
C PHE A 181 -18.06 -9.26 1.33
N TYR A 182 -18.02 -8.52 2.44
CA TYR A 182 -18.05 -9.11 3.78
C TYR A 182 -19.42 -9.68 4.13
N TYR A 183 -20.51 -9.04 3.71
CA TYR A 183 -21.86 -9.56 3.89
C TYR A 183 -22.06 -10.90 3.19
N GLN A 184 -21.65 -11.01 1.93
CA GLN A 184 -21.75 -12.25 1.15
C GLN A 184 -20.80 -13.33 1.68
N SER A 185 -19.53 -12.99 1.92
CA SER A 185 -18.52 -13.94 2.41
C SER A 185 -18.85 -14.51 3.80
N SER A 186 -19.60 -13.75 4.60
CA SER A 186 -20.06 -14.17 5.92
C SER A 186 -21.45 -14.82 5.90
N VAL A 187 -22.05 -15.02 4.73
CA VAL A 187 -23.42 -15.55 4.55
C VAL A 187 -24.44 -14.75 5.37
N GLY A 188 -24.30 -13.43 5.34
CA GLY A 188 -25.17 -12.47 6.02
C GLY A 188 -24.93 -12.32 7.53
N SER A 189 -23.91 -12.98 8.09
CA SER A 189 -23.62 -12.89 9.52
C SER A 189 -22.82 -11.66 9.93
N LEU A 190 -22.15 -10.99 8.98
CA LEU A 190 -21.34 -9.79 9.20
C LEU A 190 -21.80 -8.64 8.30
N PHE A 191 -22.04 -7.48 8.89
CA PHE A 191 -22.42 -6.27 8.19
C PHE A 191 -21.47 -5.15 8.60
N ILE A 192 -20.73 -4.60 7.64
CA ILE A 192 -19.77 -3.52 7.91
C ILE A 192 -20.30 -2.23 7.30
N GLU A 193 -20.29 -1.16 8.08
CA GLU A 193 -20.58 0.20 7.62
C GLU A 193 -19.37 1.10 7.88
N THR A 194 -18.93 1.81 6.84
CA THR A 194 -17.70 2.60 6.89
C THR A 194 -18.01 4.09 6.77
N ASP A 195 -17.65 4.87 7.78
CA ASP A 195 -17.60 6.33 7.65
C ASP A 195 -16.36 6.71 6.82
N VAL A 196 -16.50 7.69 5.94
CA VAL A 196 -15.39 8.21 5.12
C VAL A 196 -15.16 9.69 5.44
N VAL A 197 -13.95 10.03 5.86
CA VAL A 197 -13.57 11.39 6.29
C VAL A 197 -12.31 11.89 5.56
N GLY A 198 -12.08 13.20 5.59
CA GLY A 198 -11.03 13.86 4.81
C GLY A 198 -11.54 14.35 3.44
N TRP A 199 -10.68 14.77 2.52
CA TRP A 199 -9.23 14.69 2.49
C TRP A 199 -8.50 15.64 3.45
N TYR A 200 -7.64 15.10 4.31
CA TYR A 200 -6.66 15.87 5.09
C TYR A 200 -5.35 16.03 4.33
N THR A 201 -4.53 17.03 4.69
CA THR A 201 -3.25 17.29 4.04
C THR A 201 -2.10 16.96 4.99
N ALA A 202 -1.20 16.08 4.56
CA ALA A 202 0.02 15.72 5.26
C ALA A 202 0.99 16.92 5.39
N ALA A 203 1.89 16.87 6.37
CA ALA A 203 2.85 17.93 6.64
C ALA A 203 3.97 18.03 5.59
N HIS A 204 4.31 16.90 4.94
CA HIS A 204 5.41 16.81 3.97
C HIS A 204 4.96 16.31 2.59
N SER A 205 5.87 16.38 1.62
CA SER A 205 5.64 15.90 0.26
C SER A 205 5.45 14.37 0.19
N TYR A 206 4.81 13.89 -0.88
CA TYR A 206 4.57 12.47 -1.14
C TYR A 206 5.85 11.61 -0.95
N ALA A 207 6.94 11.99 -1.60
CA ALA A 207 8.22 11.27 -1.52
C ALA A 207 8.80 11.20 -0.10
N SER A 208 8.50 12.18 0.76
CA SER A 208 9.02 12.22 2.14
C SER A 208 8.53 11.07 2.99
N TYR A 209 7.40 10.45 2.61
CA TYR A 209 6.82 9.31 3.31
C TYR A 209 7.22 7.94 2.74
N GLY A 210 7.92 7.92 1.60
CA GLY A 210 8.39 6.72 0.92
C GLY A 210 9.51 5.99 1.67
N ARG A 211 9.67 4.68 1.37
CA ARG A 211 10.67 3.79 1.99
C ARG A 211 12.11 4.32 1.92
N HIS A 212 12.45 5.08 0.87
CA HIS A 212 13.76 5.72 0.74
C HIS A 212 14.10 6.66 1.91
N ASN A 213 13.08 7.19 2.60
CA ASN A 213 13.20 8.05 3.77
C ASN A 213 12.99 7.32 5.11
N GLY A 214 12.90 5.98 5.07
CA GLY A 214 12.76 5.08 6.23
C GLY A 214 11.35 4.52 6.42
N ASP A 215 11.25 3.24 6.75
CA ASP A 215 9.97 2.51 6.86
C ASP A 215 8.97 3.12 7.86
N GLN A 216 9.48 3.80 8.90
CA GLN A 216 8.63 4.42 9.93
C GLN A 216 7.86 5.64 9.39
N ARG A 217 8.24 6.18 8.23
CA ARG A 217 7.57 7.34 7.63
C ARG A 217 6.13 7.04 7.24
N ALA A 218 5.83 5.85 6.74
CA ALA A 218 4.44 5.44 6.49
C ALA A 218 3.60 5.44 7.77
N THR A 219 4.18 5.02 8.91
CA THR A 219 3.52 5.12 10.21
C THR A 219 3.30 6.57 10.64
N ALA A 220 4.23 7.48 10.33
CA ALA A 220 4.04 8.91 10.59
C ALA A 220 2.86 9.48 9.78
N LEU A 221 2.73 9.13 8.50
CA LEU A 221 1.59 9.54 7.68
C LEU A 221 0.25 9.07 8.25
N VAL A 222 0.19 7.82 8.72
CA VAL A 222 -1.02 7.26 9.37
C VAL A 222 -1.35 8.04 10.64
N ARG A 223 -0.35 8.40 11.46
CA ARG A 223 -0.58 9.23 12.65
C ARG A 223 -1.10 10.61 12.30
N GLU A 224 -0.50 11.27 11.31
CA GLU A 224 -0.98 12.58 10.84
C GLU A 224 -2.44 12.53 10.34
N ALA A 225 -2.83 11.45 9.67
CA ALA A 225 -4.22 11.25 9.24
C ALA A 225 -5.19 11.11 10.43
N VAL A 226 -4.80 10.35 11.45
CA VAL A 226 -5.59 10.17 12.68
C VAL A 226 -5.70 11.47 13.46
N ASP A 227 -4.59 12.17 13.68
CA ASP A 227 -4.54 13.46 14.41
C ASP A 227 -5.40 14.51 13.68
N ALA A 228 -5.34 14.56 12.34
CA ALA A 228 -6.17 15.47 11.56
C ALA A 228 -7.67 15.14 11.61
N ALA A 229 -8.02 13.85 11.66
CA ALA A 229 -9.40 13.41 11.83
C ALA A 229 -9.93 13.76 13.23
N GLU A 230 -9.14 13.52 14.27
CA GLU A 230 -9.48 13.91 15.65
C GLU A 230 -9.70 15.43 15.76
N LEU A 231 -8.78 16.23 15.21
CA LEU A 231 -8.90 17.69 15.21
C LEU A 231 -10.14 18.18 14.45
N ALA A 232 -10.57 17.46 13.42
CA ALA A 232 -11.79 17.74 12.68
C ALA A 232 -13.08 17.29 13.41
N GLY A 233 -12.96 16.69 14.59
CA GLY A 233 -14.09 16.28 15.45
C GLY A 233 -14.58 14.86 15.21
N VAL A 234 -13.76 13.99 14.62
CA VAL A 234 -14.10 12.56 14.51
C VAL A 234 -14.11 11.93 15.91
N ASP A 235 -15.24 11.34 16.26
CA ASP A 235 -15.42 10.58 17.50
C ASP A 235 -15.02 9.12 17.30
N PHE A 236 -13.80 8.79 17.72
CA PHE A 236 -13.23 7.45 17.55
C PHE A 236 -13.92 6.37 18.39
N SER A 237 -14.65 6.75 19.45
CA SER A 237 -15.39 5.79 20.28
C SER A 237 -16.49 5.05 19.50
N LYS A 238 -16.94 5.60 18.37
CA LYS A 238 -17.92 4.97 17.47
C LYS A 238 -17.37 3.73 16.76
N TYR A 239 -16.05 3.56 16.72
CA TYR A 239 -15.37 2.47 16.05
C TYR A 239 -14.77 1.46 17.04
N ASP A 240 -15.03 1.63 18.34
CA ASP A 240 -14.79 0.63 19.39
C ASP A 240 -16.02 -0.29 19.47
N ASN A 241 -15.99 -1.36 18.68
CA ASN A 241 -17.14 -2.25 18.48
C ASN A 241 -17.26 -3.31 19.59
N ASP A 242 -16.20 -3.59 20.33
CA ASP A 242 -16.19 -4.53 21.45
C ASP A 242 -16.12 -3.87 22.84
N LYS A 243 -16.02 -2.53 22.89
CA LYS A 243 -16.02 -1.68 24.09
C LYS A 243 -14.78 -1.87 24.97
N ASP A 244 -13.63 -2.17 24.36
CA ASP A 244 -12.37 -2.31 25.07
C ASP A 244 -11.59 -0.99 25.22
N GLY A 245 -12.12 0.10 24.66
CA GLY A 245 -11.52 1.43 24.65
C GLY A 245 -10.58 1.67 23.47
N ILE A 246 -10.51 0.75 22.50
CA ILE A 246 -9.65 0.83 21.31
C ILE A 246 -10.54 0.80 20.06
N ALA A 247 -10.27 1.70 19.11
CA ALA A 247 -10.94 1.64 17.81
C ALA A 247 -10.48 0.41 17.01
N ASP A 248 -11.42 -0.43 16.61
CA ASP A 248 -11.17 -1.72 15.97
C ASP A 248 -10.80 -1.62 14.48
N GLY A 249 -11.46 -0.72 13.75
CA GLY A 249 -11.47 -0.73 12.28
C GLY A 249 -11.14 0.62 11.68
N ILE A 250 -9.86 0.97 11.65
CA ILE A 250 -9.36 2.21 11.03
C ILE A 250 -8.55 1.88 9.78
N MET A 251 -8.92 2.51 8.66
CA MET A 251 -8.23 2.42 7.38
C MET A 251 -7.75 3.82 6.97
N VAL A 252 -6.62 3.89 6.28
CA VAL A 252 -6.10 5.13 5.69
C VAL A 252 -5.86 4.90 4.20
N ALA A 253 -6.46 5.74 3.35
CA ALA A 253 -6.15 5.80 1.93
C ALA A 253 -5.38 7.08 1.63
N HIS A 254 -4.24 6.96 0.97
CA HIS A 254 -3.42 8.10 0.57
C HIS A 254 -3.61 8.45 -0.91
N ALA A 255 -3.35 9.71 -1.27
CA ALA A 255 -3.31 10.12 -2.67
C ALA A 255 -2.11 9.50 -3.40
N GLY A 256 -2.23 9.28 -4.70
CA GLY A 256 -1.14 8.75 -5.54
C GLY A 256 -1.03 7.23 -5.60
N PRO A 257 -0.21 6.71 -6.52
CA PRO A 257 -0.02 5.28 -6.72
C PRO A 257 0.75 4.65 -5.57
N GLY A 258 0.39 3.42 -5.18
CA GLY A 258 1.13 2.64 -4.20
C GLY A 258 2.49 2.15 -4.72
N ALA A 259 3.39 1.78 -3.81
CA ALA A 259 4.70 1.26 -4.18
C ALA A 259 4.61 -0.10 -4.91
N GLU A 260 3.58 -0.88 -4.59
CA GLU A 260 3.21 -2.13 -5.24
C GLU A 260 2.83 -1.96 -6.72
N GLU A 261 2.50 -0.74 -7.16
CA GLU A 261 2.25 -0.43 -8.57
C GLU A 261 3.50 0.02 -9.34
N GLY A 262 4.66 0.04 -8.66
CA GLY A 262 5.95 0.41 -9.25
C GLY A 262 6.39 1.84 -8.93
N SER A 263 5.61 2.59 -8.15
CA SER A 263 5.98 3.91 -7.64
C SER A 263 7.11 3.76 -6.63
N GLN A 264 8.28 4.32 -6.91
CA GLN A 264 9.46 4.28 -6.04
C GLN A 264 9.86 5.70 -5.62
N LEU A 265 8.88 6.59 -5.51
CA LEU A 265 9.05 7.94 -4.97
C LEU A 265 9.06 7.92 -3.44
#